data_AF-A0A644VWI5-F1
#
_entry.id   AF-A0A644VWI5-F1
#
_cell.length_a   1.000
_cell.length_b   1.000
_cell.length_c   1.000
_cell.angle_alpha   90.00
_cell.angle_beta   90.00
_cell.angle_gamma   90.00
#
_symmetry.space_group_name_H-M   'P 1'
#
loop_
_entity.id
_entity.type
_entity.pdbx_description
1 polymer ?
#
loop_
_entity_poly.entity_id
_entity_poly.type
_entity_poly.pdbx_seq_one_letter_code
_entity_poly.pdbx_strand_id
1 'polypeptide(L)'
;MGRIFRWAVVLVILVILISGSVAFYTVFFGGKDLVIPPLREMSVLDAVDEAERIGLEVKIEQVDSSIPAGTVLAQWPEAGTKVRRDKSIILKISRGGNKKAVPDLRGLENTQARKKIQELGFTEGDTVKIHDDSRPAGTVIAQNPAIPAVVDDARKIDLLVSLGPVPKDGRIPVPDIAQRDEAAGKDLLAQSGLKFGGAEYVSTQNTPEGMIMSTKPKAGTMVRLGDSVRIVVATNKRKPEPQKPESQVVAPGSAGRPSETVVVEDPPAQQTPRQVGPAGPVQTVLTPQQQELAGATGLPSASQPAASGQKTGPAPTGTAKIRYQVPPLTKPLGLKIEMVDATGTRHLLGRDVKGGEFISLDAPFVREGVVTIYLGGEFVWQERYK
;
A
#
# COMPACT_ATOMS: atom_id res chain seq x y z
N MET A 1 66.98 -70.62 -21.02
CA MET A 1 66.28 -70.18 -19.78
C MET A 1 64.85 -70.71 -19.81
N GLY A 2 64.38 -71.33 -18.72
CA GLY A 2 63.09 -72.04 -18.68
C GLY A 2 61.87 -71.11 -18.70
N ARG A 3 60.70 -71.65 -19.11
CA ARG A 3 59.42 -70.91 -19.16
C ARG A 3 59.09 -70.24 -17.81
N ILE A 4 59.40 -70.92 -16.70
CA ILE A 4 59.24 -70.46 -15.31
C ILE A 4 59.89 -69.09 -15.08
N PHE A 5 61.09 -68.84 -15.60
CA PHE A 5 61.80 -67.57 -15.44
C PHE A 5 61.07 -66.41 -16.15
N ARG A 6 60.47 -66.67 -17.31
CA ARG A 6 59.69 -65.66 -18.06
C ARG A 6 58.41 -65.30 -17.30
N TRP A 7 57.73 -66.28 -16.71
CA TRP A 7 56.58 -66.05 -15.82
C TRP A 7 56.96 -65.28 -14.55
N ALA A 8 58.10 -65.61 -13.92
CA ALA A 8 58.59 -64.88 -12.74
C ALA A 8 58.86 -63.40 -13.03
N VAL A 9 59.51 -63.08 -14.15
CA VAL A 9 59.75 -61.68 -14.58
C VAL A 9 58.44 -60.93 -14.83
N VAL A 10 57.46 -61.56 -15.49
CA VAL A 10 56.12 -60.96 -15.70
C VAL A 10 55.41 -60.70 -14.37
N LEU A 11 55.50 -61.62 -13.40
CA LEU A 11 54.89 -61.49 -12.08
C LEU A 11 55.52 -60.32 -11.29
N VAL A 12 56.86 -60.17 -11.33
CA VAL A 12 57.57 -59.03 -10.71
C VAL A 12 57.15 -57.70 -11.34
N ILE A 13 57.07 -57.62 -12.67
CA ILE A 13 56.60 -56.40 -13.37
C ILE A 13 55.14 -56.08 -12.99
N LEU A 14 54.27 -57.09 -12.90
CA LEU A 14 52.88 -56.91 -12.47
C LEU A 14 52.79 -56.38 -11.04
N VAL A 15 53.59 -56.90 -10.10
CA VAL A 15 53.65 -56.41 -8.72
C VAL A 15 54.16 -54.97 -8.64
N ILE A 16 55.16 -54.60 -9.45
CA ILE A 16 55.65 -53.21 -9.54
C ILE A 16 54.56 -52.28 -10.09
N LEU A 17 53.85 -52.68 -11.14
CA LEU A 17 52.75 -51.89 -11.72
C LEU A 17 51.55 -51.77 -10.76
N ILE A 18 51.18 -52.83 -10.04
CA ILE A 18 50.12 -52.78 -9.03
C ILE A 18 50.55 -51.89 -7.85
N SER A 19 51.79 -52.05 -7.34
CA SER A 19 52.33 -51.23 -6.26
C SER A 19 52.40 -49.75 -6.63
N GLY A 20 52.90 -49.44 -7.84
CA GLY A 20 52.93 -48.08 -8.38
C GLY A 20 51.53 -47.49 -8.59
N SER A 21 50.58 -48.30 -9.08
CA SER A 21 49.18 -47.88 -9.25
C SER A 21 48.49 -47.63 -7.90
N VAL A 22 48.73 -48.47 -6.89
CA VAL A 22 48.22 -48.27 -5.52
C VAL A 22 48.86 -47.04 -4.87
N ALA A 23 50.17 -46.82 -5.01
CA ALA A 23 50.85 -45.63 -4.50
C ALA A 23 50.37 -44.34 -5.20
N PHE A 24 50.16 -44.39 -6.52
CA PHE A 24 49.53 -43.31 -7.26
C PHE A 24 48.09 -43.06 -6.76
N TYR A 25 47.30 -44.12 -6.57
CA TYR A 25 45.93 -43.98 -6.10
C TYR A 25 45.84 -43.43 -4.67
N THR A 26 46.71 -43.84 -3.74
CA THR A 26 46.71 -43.27 -2.38
C THR A 26 47.16 -41.81 -2.37
N VAL A 27 48.14 -41.42 -3.18
CA VAL A 27 48.59 -40.02 -3.29
C VAL A 27 47.56 -39.12 -3.97
N PHE A 28 46.95 -39.55 -5.08
CA PHE A 28 46.02 -38.73 -5.88
C PHE A 28 44.55 -38.83 -5.44
N PHE A 29 44.12 -39.94 -4.84
CA PHE A 29 42.72 -40.19 -4.46
C PHE A 29 42.50 -40.64 -3.00
N GLY A 30 43.54 -41.11 -2.29
CA GLY A 30 43.45 -41.61 -0.90
C GLY A 30 43.37 -40.54 0.21
N GLY A 31 42.86 -39.35 -0.10
CA GLY A 31 42.74 -38.26 0.88
C GLY A 31 41.53 -38.42 1.81
N LYS A 32 41.55 -37.73 2.96
CA LYS A 32 40.33 -37.54 3.76
C LYS A 32 39.48 -36.45 3.13
N ASP A 33 38.31 -36.82 2.62
CA ASP A 33 37.30 -35.88 2.14
C ASP A 33 36.84 -34.94 3.25
N LEU A 34 36.62 -33.69 2.86
CA LEU A 34 36.01 -32.62 3.63
C LEU A 34 34.74 -32.18 2.89
N VAL A 35 33.65 -31.98 3.63
CA VAL A 35 32.38 -31.50 3.07
C VAL A 35 32.38 -29.97 3.10
N ILE A 36 32.11 -29.33 1.96
CA ILE A 36 32.05 -27.88 1.88
C ILE A 36 30.80 -27.34 2.62
N PRO A 37 30.93 -26.35 3.52
CA PRO A 37 29.82 -25.73 4.22
C PRO A 37 28.99 -24.80 3.31
N PRO A 38 27.72 -24.51 3.67
CA PRO A 38 26.94 -23.46 3.03
C PRO A 38 27.43 -22.08 3.49
N LEU A 39 28.19 -21.41 2.62
CA LEU A 39 28.75 -20.07 2.83
C LEU A 39 28.00 -18.97 2.07
N ARG A 40 27.04 -19.35 1.22
CA ARG A 40 26.18 -18.42 0.49
C ARG A 40 25.30 -17.61 1.45
N GLU A 41 25.04 -16.34 1.12
CA GLU A 41 24.24 -15.38 1.90
C GLU A 41 24.84 -14.98 3.27
N MET A 42 25.94 -15.59 3.71
CA MET A 42 26.75 -15.13 4.84
C MET A 42 27.51 -13.84 4.52
N SER A 43 28.04 -13.18 5.56
CA SER A 43 29.05 -12.13 5.37
C SER A 43 30.40 -12.75 4.99
N VAL A 44 31.25 -11.96 4.34
CA VAL A 44 32.63 -12.34 3.99
C VAL A 44 33.46 -12.75 5.21
N LEU A 45 33.21 -12.17 6.38
CA LEU A 45 33.93 -12.50 7.62
C LEU A 45 33.53 -13.89 8.11
N ASP A 46 32.23 -14.11 8.33
CA ASP A 46 31.71 -15.42 8.79
C ASP A 46 32.07 -16.54 7.80
N ALA A 47 32.03 -16.24 6.49
CA ALA A 47 32.32 -17.20 5.44
C ALA A 47 33.82 -17.55 5.32
N VAL A 48 34.73 -16.61 5.63
CA VAL A 48 36.17 -16.89 5.69
C VAL A 48 36.49 -17.67 6.96
N ASP A 49 36.01 -17.22 8.12
CA ASP A 49 36.22 -17.92 9.40
C ASP A 49 35.74 -19.38 9.34
N GLU A 50 34.56 -19.63 8.76
CA GLU A 50 34.01 -20.99 8.60
C GLU A 50 34.83 -21.86 7.62
N ALA A 51 35.42 -21.27 6.58
CA ALA A 51 36.28 -21.97 5.63
C ALA A 51 37.68 -22.27 6.20
N GLU A 52 38.28 -21.32 6.91
CA GLU A 52 39.59 -21.51 7.58
C GLU A 52 39.48 -22.53 8.72
N ARG A 53 38.38 -22.51 9.50
CA ARG A 53 38.06 -23.47 10.58
C ARG A 53 38.11 -24.93 10.13
N ILE A 54 37.93 -25.21 8.85
CA ILE A 54 37.98 -26.56 8.26
C ILE A 54 39.18 -26.82 7.34
N GLY A 55 40.04 -25.82 7.11
CA GLY A 55 41.25 -25.93 6.30
C GLY A 55 41.02 -25.81 4.78
N LEU A 56 40.15 -24.88 4.35
CA LEU A 56 40.01 -24.46 2.96
C LEU A 56 40.70 -23.10 2.72
N GLU A 57 41.35 -22.94 1.58
CA GLU A 57 41.93 -21.66 1.14
C GLU A 57 40.85 -20.81 0.44
N VAL A 58 40.58 -19.59 0.91
CA VAL A 58 39.53 -18.73 0.30
C VAL A 58 40.10 -17.83 -0.79
N LYS A 59 39.49 -17.88 -1.98
CA LYS A 59 39.75 -16.95 -3.09
C LYS A 59 38.51 -16.09 -3.34
N ILE A 60 38.68 -14.76 -3.33
CA ILE A 60 37.58 -13.80 -3.40
C ILE A 60 37.48 -13.18 -4.79
N GLU A 61 36.33 -13.31 -5.43
CA GLU A 61 35.94 -12.57 -6.63
C GLU A 61 34.87 -11.53 -6.26
N GLN A 62 35.12 -10.25 -6.54
CA GLN A 62 34.17 -9.17 -6.25
C GLN A 62 33.30 -8.84 -7.47
N VAL A 63 31.98 -8.79 -7.30
CA VAL A 63 31.00 -8.58 -8.38
C VAL A 63 29.95 -7.55 -7.95
N ASP A 64 29.55 -6.65 -8.85
CA ASP A 64 28.45 -5.70 -8.61
C ASP A 64 27.10 -6.42 -8.55
N SER A 65 26.28 -6.14 -7.51
CA SER A 65 24.93 -6.69 -7.38
C SER A 65 24.09 -5.89 -6.40
N SER A 66 22.75 -5.99 -6.49
CA SER A 66 21.83 -5.31 -5.57
C SER A 66 21.83 -5.83 -4.12
N ILE A 67 22.55 -6.93 -3.83
CA ILE A 67 22.70 -7.49 -2.48
C ILE A 67 23.77 -6.69 -1.70
N PRO A 68 23.63 -6.49 -0.38
CA PRO A 68 24.58 -5.70 0.42
C PRO A 68 26.06 -6.03 0.19
N ALA A 69 26.92 -5.00 0.25
CA ALA A 69 28.36 -5.15 0.08
C ALA A 69 28.95 -6.07 1.16
N GLY A 70 29.81 -7.00 0.75
CA GLY A 70 30.41 -7.99 1.65
C GLY A 70 29.59 -9.28 1.85
N THR A 71 28.39 -9.42 1.27
CA THR A 71 27.63 -10.68 1.29
C THR A 71 28.09 -11.64 0.19
N VAL A 72 28.18 -12.94 0.50
CA VAL A 72 28.53 -14.00 -0.46
C VAL A 72 27.34 -14.33 -1.38
N LEU A 73 27.49 -14.03 -2.67
CA LEU A 73 26.50 -14.27 -3.73
C LEU A 73 26.45 -15.74 -4.17
N ALA A 74 27.62 -16.35 -4.31
CA ALA A 74 27.82 -17.72 -4.75
C ALA A 74 29.18 -18.25 -4.26
N GLN A 75 29.28 -19.57 -4.15
CA GLN A 75 30.50 -20.29 -3.80
C GLN A 75 30.79 -21.36 -4.86
N TRP A 76 32.06 -21.66 -5.10
CA TRP A 76 32.46 -22.80 -5.94
C TRP A 76 33.71 -23.48 -5.38
N PRO A 77 33.69 -24.79 -5.05
CA PRO A 77 32.59 -25.73 -5.27
C PRO A 77 31.36 -25.51 -4.36
N GLU A 78 30.22 -26.06 -4.77
CA GLU A 78 28.94 -25.88 -4.07
C GLU A 78 28.91 -26.54 -2.68
N ALA A 79 28.01 -26.06 -1.81
CA ALA A 79 27.79 -26.62 -0.48
C ALA A 79 27.42 -28.11 -0.54
N GLY A 80 27.93 -28.91 0.40
CA GLY A 80 27.77 -30.36 0.40
C GLY A 80 28.76 -31.11 -0.52
N THR A 81 29.47 -30.42 -1.43
CA THR A 81 30.51 -31.05 -2.26
C THR A 81 31.62 -31.62 -1.38
N LYS A 82 32.09 -32.83 -1.70
CA LYS A 82 33.29 -33.41 -1.08
C LYS A 82 34.53 -32.94 -1.82
N VAL A 83 35.48 -32.39 -1.09
CA VAL A 83 36.79 -31.98 -1.59
C VAL A 83 37.89 -32.51 -0.68
N ARG A 84 39.09 -32.71 -1.21
CA ARG A 84 40.26 -32.94 -0.35
C ARG A 84 40.51 -31.68 0.50
N ARG A 85 41.11 -31.86 1.69
CA ARG A 85 41.81 -30.78 2.39
C ARG A 85 42.84 -30.12 1.46
N ASP A 86 43.21 -28.88 1.78
CA ASP A 86 44.18 -28.09 1.01
C ASP A 86 43.66 -27.71 -0.41
N LYS A 87 42.33 -27.77 -0.61
CA LYS A 87 41.63 -27.20 -1.78
C LYS A 87 41.21 -25.76 -1.50
N SER A 88 41.28 -24.92 -2.54
CA SER A 88 40.71 -23.58 -2.48
C SER A 88 39.25 -23.52 -2.90
N ILE A 89 38.47 -22.69 -2.22
CA ILE A 89 37.09 -22.33 -2.55
C ILE A 89 37.05 -20.91 -3.12
N ILE A 90 36.27 -20.70 -4.17
CA ILE A 90 36.04 -19.38 -4.79
C ILE A 90 34.73 -18.83 -4.24
N LEU A 91 34.78 -17.66 -3.59
CA LEU A 91 33.61 -16.93 -3.13
C LEU A 91 33.38 -15.71 -4.03
N LYS A 92 32.20 -15.64 -4.63
CA LYS A 92 31.73 -14.43 -5.34
C LYS A 92 31.02 -13.54 -4.34
N ILE A 93 31.53 -12.34 -4.12
CA ILE A 93 31.10 -11.44 -3.06
C ILE A 93 30.54 -10.16 -3.67
N SER A 94 29.42 -9.69 -3.15
CA SER A 94 28.79 -8.45 -3.61
C SER A 94 29.65 -7.24 -3.26
N ARG A 95 29.84 -6.35 -4.23
CA ARG A 95 30.33 -4.97 -4.03
C ARG A 95 29.25 -4.02 -3.51
N GLY A 96 28.00 -4.48 -3.44
CA GLY A 96 26.81 -3.62 -3.34
C GLY A 96 26.36 -3.14 -4.71
N GLY A 97 25.22 -2.44 -4.75
CA GLY A 97 24.73 -1.80 -5.96
C GLY A 97 25.52 -0.54 -6.31
N ASN A 98 25.35 -0.02 -7.52
CA ASN A 98 25.94 1.25 -7.94
C ASN A 98 25.26 2.40 -7.21
N LYS A 99 25.76 2.70 -6.01
CA LYS A 99 25.20 3.74 -5.14
C LYS A 99 25.54 5.13 -5.64
N LYS A 100 24.53 5.81 -6.18
CA LYS A 100 24.59 7.19 -6.69
C LYS A 100 23.97 8.16 -5.68
N ALA A 101 24.50 9.38 -5.62
CA ALA A 101 23.87 10.46 -4.88
C ALA A 101 22.60 10.94 -5.60
N VAL A 102 21.48 11.03 -4.87
CA VAL A 102 20.21 11.51 -5.41
C VAL A 102 20.32 13.03 -5.66
N PRO A 103 19.98 13.53 -6.87
CA PRO A 103 20.03 14.96 -7.17
C PRO A 103 18.97 15.73 -6.38
N ASP A 104 19.22 17.02 -6.09
CA ASP A 104 18.12 17.93 -5.76
C ASP A 104 17.35 18.27 -7.05
N LEU A 105 16.03 18.04 -6.99
CA LEU A 105 15.06 18.31 -8.04
C LEU A 105 13.98 19.31 -7.58
N ARG A 106 13.98 19.69 -6.30
CA ARG A 106 12.99 20.60 -5.72
C ARG A 106 13.13 21.99 -6.33
N GLY A 107 12.02 22.66 -6.61
CA GLY A 107 12.01 23.96 -7.27
C GLY A 107 12.27 23.93 -8.78
N LEU A 108 12.69 22.79 -9.36
CA LEU A 108 12.75 22.62 -10.82
C LEU A 108 11.35 22.44 -11.41
N GLU A 109 11.22 22.72 -12.69
CA GLU A 109 10.03 22.37 -13.48
C GLU A 109 10.03 20.86 -13.79
N ASN A 110 8.86 20.21 -13.79
CA ASN A 110 8.67 18.76 -13.94
C ASN A 110 9.44 18.15 -15.15
N THR A 111 9.44 18.78 -16.33
CA THR A 111 10.20 18.26 -17.48
C THR A 111 11.72 18.34 -17.27
N GLN A 112 12.21 19.41 -16.63
CA GLN A 112 13.61 19.57 -16.28
C GLN A 112 14.04 18.55 -15.22
N ALA A 113 13.19 18.30 -14.21
CA ALA A 113 13.43 17.30 -13.18
C ALA A 113 13.56 15.89 -13.76
N ARG A 114 12.64 15.49 -14.66
CA ARG A 114 12.70 14.21 -15.39
C ARG A 114 13.95 14.07 -16.23
N LYS A 115 14.28 15.09 -17.03
CA LYS A 115 15.51 15.10 -17.83
C LYS A 115 16.76 14.88 -16.97
N LYS A 116 16.82 15.52 -15.79
CA LYS A 116 17.92 15.37 -14.82
C LYS A 116 17.95 13.99 -14.12
N ILE A 117 16.80 13.33 -13.93
CA ILE A 117 16.73 11.92 -13.48
C ILE A 117 17.35 11.01 -14.54
N GLN A 118 16.94 11.16 -15.81
CA GLN A 118 17.43 10.37 -16.94
C GLN A 118 18.93 10.58 -17.20
N GLU A 119 19.40 11.83 -17.20
CA GLU A 119 20.82 12.19 -17.45
C GLU A 119 21.78 11.58 -16.42
N LEU A 120 21.34 11.38 -15.18
CA LEU A 120 22.12 10.73 -14.12
C LEU A 120 21.96 9.20 -14.11
N GLY A 121 21.12 8.65 -15.00
CA GLY A 121 20.82 7.22 -15.07
C GLY A 121 20.14 6.69 -13.81
N PHE A 122 19.13 7.43 -13.32
CA PHE A 122 18.14 6.93 -12.37
C PHE A 122 16.85 6.57 -13.12
N THR A 123 16.01 5.72 -12.51
CA THR A 123 14.70 5.38 -13.07
C THR A 123 13.64 6.40 -12.64
N GLU A 124 12.74 6.80 -13.53
CA GLU A 124 11.59 7.63 -13.14
C GLU A 124 10.59 6.83 -12.27
N GLY A 125 10.13 7.47 -11.20
CA GLY A 125 9.09 6.98 -10.29
C GLY A 125 7.72 7.56 -10.57
N ASP A 126 6.82 7.37 -9.61
CA ASP A 126 5.46 7.90 -9.70
C ASP A 126 5.45 9.43 -9.57
N THR A 127 4.37 10.08 -10.00
CA THR A 127 4.25 11.55 -9.91
C THR A 127 2.89 11.98 -9.40
N VAL A 128 2.87 12.40 -8.15
CA VAL A 128 1.70 12.95 -7.46
C VAL A 128 1.63 14.46 -7.73
N LYS A 129 0.42 15.00 -7.88
CA LYS A 129 0.18 16.43 -8.06
C LYS A 129 -0.73 16.95 -6.95
N ILE A 130 -0.40 18.10 -6.38
CA ILE A 130 -1.20 18.78 -5.34
C ILE A 130 -1.19 20.30 -5.56
N HIS A 131 -2.18 21.01 -5.01
CA HIS A 131 -2.13 22.47 -4.93
C HIS A 131 -1.09 22.93 -3.90
N ASP A 132 -0.45 24.07 -4.18
CA ASP A 132 0.59 24.66 -3.36
C ASP A 132 0.56 26.19 -3.55
N ASP A 133 0.19 26.92 -2.50
CA ASP A 133 0.03 28.39 -2.55
C ASP A 133 1.38 29.16 -2.60
N SER A 134 2.51 28.46 -2.49
CA SER A 134 3.86 29.02 -2.50
C SER A 134 4.64 28.77 -3.81
N ARG A 135 4.24 27.79 -4.62
CA ARG A 135 4.95 27.37 -5.85
C ARG A 135 4.04 27.36 -7.08
N PRO A 136 4.46 27.92 -8.22
CA PRO A 136 3.64 27.91 -9.44
C PRO A 136 3.41 26.48 -9.98
N ALA A 137 2.40 26.33 -10.82
CA ALA A 137 2.05 25.04 -11.42
C ALA A 137 3.22 24.47 -12.25
N GLY A 138 3.44 23.17 -12.14
CA GLY A 138 4.54 22.44 -12.80
C GLY A 138 5.85 22.36 -12.00
N THR A 139 5.99 23.13 -10.90
CA THR A 139 7.20 23.07 -10.03
C THR A 139 7.20 21.85 -9.12
N VAL A 140 8.34 21.18 -8.98
CA VAL A 140 8.55 20.09 -8.01
C VAL A 140 8.57 20.65 -6.58
N ILE A 141 7.64 20.18 -5.75
CA ILE A 141 7.51 20.50 -4.32
C ILE A 141 8.51 19.66 -3.52
N ALA A 142 8.50 18.34 -3.76
CA ALA A 142 9.26 17.34 -3.02
C ALA A 142 9.58 16.13 -3.92
N GLN A 143 10.48 15.27 -3.42
CA GLN A 143 10.95 14.07 -4.10
C GLN A 143 11.16 12.94 -3.09
N ASN A 144 11.08 11.69 -3.56
CA ASN A 144 11.38 10.48 -2.82
C ASN A 144 12.32 9.59 -3.66
N PRO A 145 13.54 9.26 -3.21
CA PRO A 145 14.13 9.57 -1.91
C PRO A 145 14.37 11.07 -1.67
N ALA A 146 14.17 11.50 -0.42
CA ALA A 146 14.51 12.85 0.02
C ALA A 146 16.03 13.00 0.20
N ILE A 147 16.58 14.15 -0.17
CA ILE A 147 18.02 14.43 -0.05
C ILE A 147 18.43 14.84 1.39
N PRO A 148 19.69 14.61 1.81
CA PRO A 148 20.77 13.93 1.09
C PRO A 148 20.64 12.40 1.20
N ALA A 149 20.30 11.74 0.09
CA ALA A 149 20.22 10.29 -0.01
C ALA A 149 21.23 9.77 -1.02
N VAL A 150 21.74 8.58 -0.75
CA VAL A 150 22.58 7.79 -1.65
C VAL A 150 21.89 6.44 -1.82
N VAL A 151 21.49 6.12 -3.05
CA VAL A 151 20.70 4.93 -3.39
C VAL A 151 21.26 4.24 -4.61
N ASP A 152 20.95 2.96 -4.74
CA ASP A 152 21.31 2.15 -5.90
C ASP A 152 20.60 2.67 -7.16
N ASP A 153 21.28 2.66 -8.30
CA ASP A 153 20.80 3.20 -9.59
C ASP A 153 19.43 2.67 -10.05
N ALA A 154 19.08 1.44 -9.70
CA ALA A 154 17.79 0.82 -9.92
C ALA A 154 16.62 1.41 -9.08
N ARG A 155 16.88 2.24 -8.05
CA ARG A 155 15.80 2.88 -7.27
C ARG A 155 15.17 4.01 -8.09
N LYS A 156 13.87 3.87 -8.32
CA LYS A 156 13.01 4.92 -8.87
C LYS A 156 13.09 6.23 -8.07
N ILE A 157 12.92 7.38 -8.70
CA ILE A 157 12.73 8.67 -8.02
C ILE A 157 11.30 9.16 -8.25
N ASP A 158 10.51 9.17 -7.19
CA ASP A 158 9.10 9.59 -7.17
C ASP A 158 9.01 11.10 -6.91
N LEU A 159 8.09 11.81 -7.58
CA LEU A 159 7.99 13.28 -7.55
C LEU A 159 6.63 13.78 -7.03
N LEU A 160 6.66 14.88 -6.28
CA LEU A 160 5.47 15.66 -5.89
C LEU A 160 5.51 17.01 -6.61
N VAL A 161 4.50 17.33 -7.41
CA VAL A 161 4.46 18.49 -8.30
C VAL A 161 3.30 19.43 -7.97
N SER A 162 3.54 20.73 -8.04
CA SER A 162 2.53 21.78 -7.82
C SER A 162 1.53 21.88 -8.97
N LEU A 163 0.25 22.05 -8.63
CA LEU A 163 -0.84 22.50 -9.49
C LEU A 163 -1.03 24.03 -9.44
N GLY A 164 -0.17 24.73 -8.70
CA GLY A 164 -0.29 26.15 -8.38
C GLY A 164 -1.19 26.43 -7.18
N PRO A 165 -1.26 27.70 -6.76
CA PRO A 165 -2.15 28.15 -5.68
C PRO A 165 -3.62 27.84 -5.97
N VAL A 166 -4.41 27.63 -4.92
CA VAL A 166 -5.86 27.57 -5.06
C VAL A 166 -6.38 28.98 -5.38
N PRO A 167 -7.17 29.19 -6.45
CA PRO A 167 -7.70 30.52 -6.75
C PRO A 167 -8.56 31.03 -5.58
N LYS A 168 -8.28 32.25 -5.11
CA LYS A 168 -8.73 32.78 -3.80
C LYS A 168 -10.24 32.82 -3.59
N ASP A 169 -11.04 32.78 -4.66
CA ASP A 169 -12.50 32.66 -4.59
C ASP A 169 -13.00 31.25 -4.18
N GLY A 170 -12.07 30.30 -3.99
CA GLY A 170 -12.37 28.87 -3.79
C GLY A 170 -12.90 28.21 -5.07
N ARG A 171 -12.74 28.86 -6.23
CA ARG A 171 -13.30 28.42 -7.52
C ARG A 171 -12.22 27.98 -8.50
N ILE A 172 -12.52 26.90 -9.20
CA ILE A 172 -11.70 26.32 -10.26
C ILE A 172 -12.55 26.19 -11.52
N PRO A 173 -11.97 26.34 -12.72
CA PRO A 173 -12.70 26.07 -13.95
C PRO A 173 -12.96 24.56 -14.06
N VAL A 174 -14.18 24.16 -14.46
CA VAL A 174 -14.45 22.77 -14.86
C VAL A 174 -13.47 22.40 -15.99
N PRO A 175 -12.64 21.37 -15.83
CA PRO A 175 -11.69 20.97 -16.87
C PRO A 175 -12.44 20.53 -18.12
N ASP A 176 -11.87 20.80 -19.30
CA ASP A 176 -12.41 20.21 -20.52
C ASP A 176 -12.01 18.74 -20.62
N ILE A 177 -13.04 17.90 -20.59
CA ILE A 177 -12.96 16.44 -20.67
C ILE A 177 -13.81 15.90 -21.82
N ALA A 178 -14.27 16.76 -22.75
CA ALA A 178 -14.93 16.33 -23.97
C ALA A 178 -13.99 15.45 -24.83
N GLN A 179 -14.57 14.47 -25.54
CA GLN A 179 -13.84 13.46 -26.33
C GLN A 179 -12.88 12.55 -25.53
N ARG A 180 -12.85 12.65 -24.19
CA ARG A 180 -12.20 11.65 -23.32
C ARG A 180 -13.14 10.47 -23.06
N ASP A 181 -12.56 9.35 -22.70
CA ASP A 181 -13.25 8.20 -22.14
C ASP A 181 -13.78 8.49 -20.72
N GLU A 182 -14.80 7.73 -20.29
CA GLU A 182 -15.43 7.88 -18.98
C GLU A 182 -14.45 7.66 -17.79
N ALA A 183 -13.38 6.87 -17.95
CA ALA A 183 -12.42 6.60 -16.88
C ALA A 183 -11.45 7.78 -16.69
N ALA A 184 -10.69 8.16 -17.73
CA ALA A 184 -9.77 9.29 -17.68
C ALA A 184 -10.49 10.61 -17.36
N GLY A 185 -11.76 10.77 -17.77
CA GLY A 185 -12.58 11.92 -17.38
C GLY A 185 -12.88 11.99 -15.88
N LYS A 186 -13.13 10.84 -15.22
CA LYS A 186 -13.29 10.79 -13.75
C LYS A 186 -11.97 11.07 -13.02
N ASP A 187 -10.87 10.48 -13.49
CA ASP A 187 -9.55 10.69 -12.90
C ASP A 187 -9.08 12.14 -13.03
N LEU A 188 -9.39 12.81 -14.13
CA LEU A 188 -9.07 14.22 -14.36
C LEU A 188 -9.97 15.17 -13.54
N LEU A 189 -11.24 14.83 -13.32
CA LEU A 189 -12.09 15.55 -12.34
C LEU A 189 -11.54 15.39 -10.92
N ALA A 190 -11.15 14.19 -10.52
CA ALA A 190 -10.58 13.91 -9.20
C ALA A 190 -9.23 14.62 -8.98
N GLN A 191 -8.33 14.61 -9.97
CA GLN A 191 -7.08 15.38 -9.97
C GLN A 191 -7.31 16.90 -9.90
N SER A 192 -8.45 17.38 -10.41
CA SER A 192 -8.87 18.78 -10.30
C SER A 192 -9.58 19.10 -8.97
N GLY A 193 -9.75 18.13 -8.06
CA GLY A 193 -10.47 18.32 -6.80
C GLY A 193 -11.99 18.47 -6.95
N LEU A 194 -12.57 17.98 -8.06
CA LEU A 194 -14.01 17.97 -8.33
C LEU A 194 -14.61 16.59 -8.09
N LYS A 195 -15.89 16.55 -7.70
CA LYS A 195 -16.62 15.30 -7.46
C LYS A 195 -17.37 14.85 -8.70
N PHE A 196 -17.51 13.54 -8.85
CA PHE A 196 -18.33 12.93 -9.88
C PHE A 196 -19.83 13.06 -9.56
N GLY A 197 -20.55 13.87 -10.34
CA GLY A 197 -21.99 14.15 -10.20
C GLY A 197 -22.92 13.20 -10.95
N GLY A 198 -22.42 12.00 -11.30
CA GLY A 198 -23.11 11.00 -12.12
C GLY A 198 -22.83 11.13 -13.62
N ALA A 199 -23.31 10.14 -14.38
CA ALA A 199 -23.27 10.10 -15.84
C ALA A 199 -24.69 10.11 -16.43
N GLU A 200 -24.88 10.88 -17.51
CA GLU A 200 -26.11 10.97 -18.28
C GLU A 200 -25.86 10.36 -19.67
N TYR A 201 -26.37 9.15 -19.91
CA TYR A 201 -26.12 8.43 -21.16
C TYR A 201 -27.08 8.89 -22.26
N VAL A 202 -26.53 9.31 -23.41
CA VAL A 202 -27.27 9.83 -24.56
C VAL A 202 -26.98 8.97 -25.79
N SER A 203 -28.05 8.56 -26.48
CA SER A 203 -27.93 7.75 -27.70
C SER A 203 -27.50 8.63 -28.88
N THR A 204 -26.40 8.26 -29.55
CA THR A 204 -25.85 9.00 -30.69
C THR A 204 -25.24 8.03 -31.71
N GLN A 205 -25.34 8.38 -33.00
CA GLN A 205 -24.71 7.62 -34.10
C GLN A 205 -23.35 8.20 -34.51
N ASN A 206 -23.04 9.45 -34.10
CA ASN A 206 -21.90 10.22 -34.58
C ASN A 206 -20.79 10.35 -33.52
N THR A 207 -20.77 9.50 -32.49
CA THR A 207 -19.77 9.54 -31.42
C THR A 207 -19.56 8.12 -30.87
N PRO A 208 -18.31 7.65 -30.67
CA PRO A 208 -18.02 6.36 -30.06
C PRO A 208 -18.69 6.17 -28.70
N GLU A 209 -19.19 4.96 -28.41
CA GLU A 209 -19.72 4.62 -27.08
C GLU A 209 -18.62 4.75 -26.01
N GLY A 210 -18.97 5.30 -24.84
CA GLY A 210 -18.06 5.51 -23.72
C GLY A 210 -17.28 6.83 -23.75
N MET A 211 -17.37 7.62 -24.83
CA MET A 211 -16.83 8.98 -24.86
C MET A 211 -17.74 9.99 -24.14
N ILE A 212 -17.13 10.92 -23.41
CA ILE A 212 -17.78 12.07 -22.81
C ILE A 212 -18.05 13.11 -23.91
N MET A 213 -19.33 13.42 -24.12
CA MET A 213 -19.80 14.43 -25.06
C MET A 213 -19.77 15.84 -24.47
N SER A 214 -20.10 15.99 -23.18
CA SER A 214 -20.12 17.28 -22.49
C SER A 214 -20.18 17.14 -20.97
N THR A 215 -20.00 18.25 -20.26
CA THR A 215 -20.13 18.38 -18.80
C THR A 215 -21.25 19.34 -18.42
N LYS A 216 -21.84 19.12 -17.24
CA LYS A 216 -22.79 20.01 -16.56
C LYS A 216 -22.30 20.23 -15.12
N PRO A 217 -21.82 21.43 -14.72
CA PRO A 217 -21.63 22.64 -15.55
C PRO A 217 -20.64 22.46 -16.70
N LYS A 218 -20.69 23.35 -17.70
CA LYS A 218 -19.84 23.28 -18.90
C LYS A 218 -18.36 23.46 -18.56
N ALA A 219 -17.47 22.87 -19.36
CA ALA A 219 -16.03 23.18 -19.34
C ALA A 219 -15.77 24.70 -19.33
N GLY A 220 -14.76 25.12 -18.56
CA GLY A 220 -14.43 26.53 -18.33
C GLY A 220 -15.33 27.26 -17.32
N THR A 221 -16.47 26.69 -16.89
CA THR A 221 -17.31 27.30 -15.84
C THR A 221 -16.59 27.29 -14.50
N MET A 222 -16.52 28.43 -13.80
CA MET A 222 -15.92 28.52 -12.46
C MET A 222 -16.84 27.93 -11.39
N VAL A 223 -16.51 26.73 -10.89
CA VAL A 223 -17.21 25.97 -9.85
C VAL A 223 -16.36 25.91 -8.58
N ARG A 224 -16.95 25.61 -7.41
CA ARG A 224 -16.17 25.51 -6.16
C ARG A 224 -15.39 24.20 -6.09
N LEU A 225 -14.27 24.23 -5.36
CA LEU A 225 -13.51 23.01 -5.02
C LEU A 225 -14.44 22.02 -4.29
N GLY A 226 -14.50 20.78 -4.78
CA GLY A 226 -15.38 19.74 -4.24
C GLY A 226 -16.84 19.78 -4.71
N ASP A 227 -17.22 20.67 -5.65
CA ASP A 227 -18.51 20.63 -6.36
C ASP A 227 -18.63 19.38 -7.26
N SER A 228 -19.87 18.95 -7.50
CA SER A 228 -20.17 17.76 -8.30
C SER A 228 -20.43 18.10 -9.78
N VAL A 229 -19.56 17.64 -10.68
CA VAL A 229 -19.73 17.79 -12.14
C VAL A 229 -20.37 16.52 -12.71
N ARG A 230 -21.50 16.66 -13.41
CA ARG A 230 -22.13 15.57 -14.15
C ARG A 230 -21.54 15.48 -15.56
N ILE A 231 -21.24 14.27 -16.00
CA ILE A 231 -20.78 14.00 -17.38
C ILE A 231 -21.95 13.53 -18.24
N VAL A 232 -21.91 13.82 -19.54
CA VAL A 232 -22.83 13.28 -20.55
C VAL A 232 -22.03 12.33 -21.43
N VAL A 233 -22.43 11.06 -21.51
CA VAL A 233 -21.65 9.99 -22.18
C VAL A 233 -22.43 9.45 -23.39
N ALA A 234 -21.74 9.26 -24.50
CA ALA A 234 -22.28 8.63 -25.70
C ALA A 234 -22.54 7.13 -25.48
N THR A 235 -23.71 6.64 -25.90
CA THR A 235 -24.03 5.20 -25.98
C THR A 235 -24.69 4.87 -27.30
N ASN A 236 -24.57 3.62 -27.75
CA ASN A 236 -25.35 3.09 -28.87
C ASN A 236 -26.75 2.60 -28.45
N LYS A 237 -27.03 2.52 -27.14
CA LYS A 237 -28.27 1.91 -26.61
C LYS A 237 -29.45 2.86 -26.78
N ARG A 238 -30.45 2.39 -27.53
CA ARG A 238 -31.67 3.14 -27.83
C ARG A 238 -32.49 3.35 -26.55
N LYS A 239 -32.75 4.61 -26.19
CA LYS A 239 -33.65 4.95 -25.08
C LYS A 239 -35.10 4.57 -25.47
N PRO A 240 -35.90 3.94 -24.59
CA PRO A 240 -37.32 3.75 -24.84
C PRO A 240 -38.00 5.12 -24.93
N GLU A 241 -38.66 5.39 -26.05
CA GLU A 241 -39.34 6.67 -26.31
C GLU A 241 -40.83 6.55 -25.92
N PRO A 242 -41.40 7.52 -25.18
CA PRO A 242 -42.81 7.47 -24.80
C PRO A 242 -43.72 7.48 -26.05
N GLN A 243 -44.64 6.53 -26.13
CA GLN A 243 -45.61 6.48 -27.22
C GLN A 243 -46.50 7.73 -27.21
N LYS A 244 -46.42 8.51 -28.28
CA LYS A 244 -47.34 9.60 -28.56
C LYS A 244 -48.69 8.98 -28.97
N PRO A 245 -49.80 9.23 -28.26
CA PRO A 245 -51.10 8.66 -28.62
C PRO A 245 -51.53 9.17 -30.00
N GLU A 246 -51.92 8.24 -30.86
CA GLU A 246 -52.30 8.49 -32.25
C GLU A 246 -53.76 8.97 -32.34
N SER A 247 -54.02 9.99 -33.16
CA SER A 247 -55.33 10.64 -33.22
C SER A 247 -56.34 9.83 -34.03
N GLN A 248 -57.39 9.32 -33.40
CA GLN A 248 -58.59 8.89 -34.12
C GLN A 248 -59.45 10.09 -34.48
N VAL A 249 -59.96 10.09 -35.71
CA VAL A 249 -60.69 11.22 -36.31
C VAL A 249 -62.17 10.88 -36.44
N VAL A 250 -63.04 11.71 -35.85
CA VAL A 250 -64.43 11.87 -36.32
C VAL A 250 -64.91 13.30 -36.12
N ALA A 251 -65.28 13.93 -37.24
CA ALA A 251 -66.19 15.07 -37.33
C ALA A 251 -67.59 14.52 -37.73
N PRO A 252 -68.69 15.30 -37.77
CA PRO A 252 -68.81 16.76 -37.64
C PRO A 252 -69.74 17.22 -36.49
N GLY A 253 -69.81 18.53 -36.28
CA GLY A 253 -70.74 19.15 -35.33
C GLY A 253 -71.89 19.91 -35.99
N SER A 254 -72.93 20.23 -35.22
CA SER A 254 -73.92 21.28 -35.51
C SER A 254 -74.71 21.64 -34.24
N ALA A 255 -75.38 22.80 -34.27
CA ALA A 255 -76.28 23.36 -33.25
C ALA A 255 -75.68 23.59 -31.84
N GLY A 256 -76.07 24.69 -31.18
CA GLY A 256 -75.60 25.03 -29.84
C GLY A 256 -76.56 25.94 -29.07
N ARG A 257 -76.10 26.42 -27.90
CA ARG A 257 -76.79 27.28 -26.91
C ARG A 257 -78.02 26.66 -26.20
N PRO A 258 -78.36 27.11 -24.98
CA PRO A 258 -77.51 27.74 -23.95
C PRO A 258 -77.69 27.14 -22.54
N SER A 259 -76.99 27.75 -21.59
CA SER A 259 -77.11 27.64 -20.13
C SER A 259 -78.53 27.75 -19.57
N GLU A 260 -78.77 27.20 -18.37
CA GLU A 260 -79.22 27.99 -17.20
C GLU A 260 -79.04 27.24 -15.86
N THR A 261 -78.80 28.01 -14.78
CA THR A 261 -79.35 27.97 -13.40
C THR A 261 -79.43 26.61 -12.65
N VAL A 262 -78.95 26.43 -11.40
CA VAL A 262 -79.33 27.09 -10.12
C VAL A 262 -78.10 27.23 -9.17
N VAL A 263 -77.72 28.42 -8.66
CA VAL A 263 -77.97 29.06 -7.32
C VAL A 263 -77.61 28.16 -6.10
N VAL A 264 -76.83 28.57 -5.06
CA VAL A 264 -77.21 29.42 -3.89
C VAL A 264 -76.00 29.88 -3.02
N GLU A 265 -76.02 31.18 -2.64
CA GLU A 265 -75.49 31.94 -1.47
C GLU A 265 -74.11 31.68 -0.77
N ASP A 266 -73.14 32.61 -1.00
CA ASP A 266 -72.65 33.72 -0.13
C ASP A 266 -72.14 33.55 1.36
N PRO A 267 -71.42 34.57 1.94
CA PRO A 267 -70.47 34.46 3.08
C PRO A 267 -70.89 35.34 4.32
N PRO A 268 -70.03 35.92 5.22
CA PRO A 268 -68.57 35.80 5.51
C PRO A 268 -68.13 35.77 7.02
N ALA A 269 -66.81 35.63 7.22
CA ALA A 269 -65.92 36.24 8.25
C ALA A 269 -66.14 36.13 9.80
N GLN A 270 -65.09 35.58 10.45
CA GLN A 270 -64.41 36.01 11.70
C GLN A 270 -65.13 36.10 13.08
N GLN A 271 -64.56 35.40 14.07
CA GLN A 271 -64.35 35.87 15.47
C GLN A 271 -63.01 35.34 16.06
N THR A 272 -62.63 35.76 17.28
CA THR A 272 -61.30 35.58 17.97
C THR A 272 -61.53 35.61 19.51
N PRO A 273 -60.57 35.78 20.49
CA PRO A 273 -59.09 35.62 20.57
C PRO A 273 -58.55 35.00 21.92
N ARG A 274 -57.20 35.04 22.11
CA ARG A 274 -56.38 34.97 23.38
C ARG A 274 -56.06 33.58 23.98
N GLN A 275 -54.87 33.26 24.53
CA GLN A 275 -53.50 33.88 24.57
C GLN A 275 -52.46 32.72 24.85
N VAL A 276 -51.21 32.77 25.36
CA VAL A 276 -50.38 33.71 26.18
C VAL A 276 -48.85 33.60 25.80
N GLY A 277 -47.89 33.66 26.75
CA GLY A 277 -46.42 33.53 26.60
C GLY A 277 -45.70 33.70 27.97
N PRO A 278 -44.34 33.88 28.09
CA PRO A 278 -43.26 34.07 27.09
C PRO A 278 -42.30 32.84 26.97
N ALA A 279 -40.94 32.75 27.10
CA ALA A 279 -39.79 33.62 27.50
C ALA A 279 -38.39 33.05 27.06
N GLY A 280 -37.27 33.69 27.49
CA GLY A 280 -35.84 33.28 27.35
C GLY A 280 -34.95 34.11 28.31
N PRO A 281 -33.61 34.29 28.16
CA PRO A 281 -32.61 33.68 27.24
C PRO A 281 -31.19 33.38 27.89
N VAL A 282 -30.13 33.13 27.07
CA VAL A 282 -28.65 33.26 27.34
C VAL A 282 -27.89 32.22 28.22
N GLN A 283 -26.96 31.49 27.57
CA GLN A 283 -25.52 31.24 27.86
C GLN A 283 -24.93 31.22 29.31
N THR A 284 -24.06 30.25 29.63
CA THR A 284 -22.91 30.25 30.61
C THR A 284 -22.16 28.88 30.49
N VAL A 285 -21.09 28.61 31.27
CA VAL A 285 -20.17 27.42 31.18
C VAL A 285 -19.63 27.00 32.58
N LEU A 286 -18.68 26.04 32.66
CA LEU A 286 -17.99 25.43 33.85
C LEU A 286 -18.65 24.15 34.44
N THR A 287 -18.05 23.42 35.40
CA THR A 287 -16.91 22.44 35.28
C THR A 287 -17.06 21.30 36.33
N PRO A 288 -16.32 20.17 36.26
CA PRO A 288 -16.58 18.95 37.05
C PRO A 288 -15.73 18.75 38.35
N GLN A 289 -16.12 17.73 39.13
CA GLN A 289 -15.54 17.17 40.37
C GLN A 289 -15.94 15.66 40.44
N GLN A 290 -15.21 14.64 40.95
CA GLN A 290 -14.03 14.48 41.84
C GLN A 290 -14.31 14.86 43.31
N GLN A 291 -14.09 14.05 44.37
CA GLN A 291 -13.37 12.77 44.62
C GLN A 291 -14.32 11.79 45.42
N GLU A 292 -14.03 10.61 45.99
CA GLU A 292 -12.96 10.06 46.85
C GLU A 292 -13.30 8.54 47.10
N LEU A 293 -12.46 7.50 46.95
CA LEU A 293 -11.23 7.01 47.64
C LEU A 293 -11.43 6.15 48.93
N ALA A 294 -11.64 4.83 48.74
CA ALA A 294 -11.26 3.70 49.62
C ALA A 294 -11.32 2.41 48.76
N GLY A 295 -10.55 1.32 48.93
CA GLY A 295 -9.67 0.86 50.01
C GLY A 295 -10.31 -0.32 50.78
N ALA A 296 -9.77 -1.54 50.86
CA ALA A 296 -8.62 -2.18 50.20
C ALA A 296 -8.69 -3.74 50.33
N THR A 297 -7.77 -4.48 49.69
CA THR A 297 -7.44 -5.92 49.95
C THR A 297 -8.37 -6.99 49.36
N GLY A 298 -7.82 -8.07 48.76
CA GLY A 298 -8.54 -9.33 48.52
C GLY A 298 -8.21 -10.13 47.24
N LEU A 299 -7.31 -11.12 47.35
CA LEU A 299 -7.12 -12.26 46.44
C LEU A 299 -7.12 -13.54 47.32
N PRO A 300 -7.36 -14.78 46.82
CA PRO A 300 -7.63 -15.21 45.43
C PRO A 300 -8.83 -16.21 45.27
N SER A 301 -8.92 -16.81 44.07
CA SER A 301 -9.45 -18.17 43.78
C SER A 301 -10.97 -18.45 43.67
N ALA A 302 -11.35 -18.82 42.44
CA ALA A 302 -12.23 -19.92 42.02
C ALA A 302 -13.68 -20.06 42.56
N SER A 303 -14.65 -19.86 41.66
CA SER A 303 -15.64 -20.90 41.31
C SER A 303 -16.38 -20.56 39.99
N GLN A 304 -16.60 -21.56 39.15
CA GLN A 304 -17.67 -21.60 38.12
C GLN A 304 -19.00 -21.98 38.81
N PRO A 305 -20.18 -21.56 38.32
CA PRO A 305 -20.81 -22.27 37.20
C PRO A 305 -21.74 -21.47 36.24
N ALA A 306 -22.10 -22.16 35.15
CA ALA A 306 -23.39 -22.11 34.44
C ALA A 306 -23.91 -20.76 33.85
N ALA A 307 -23.55 -20.55 32.57
CA ALA A 307 -24.45 -20.26 31.45
C ALA A 307 -25.74 -19.41 31.67
N SER A 308 -25.79 -18.24 31.02
CA SER A 308 -27.01 -17.60 30.55
C SER A 308 -26.73 -16.82 29.27
N GLY A 309 -27.63 -16.89 28.28
CA GLY A 309 -27.34 -16.59 26.87
C GLY A 309 -26.74 -15.21 26.56
N GLN A 310 -25.65 -15.21 25.79
CA GLN A 310 -25.22 -14.09 24.96
C GLN A 310 -25.08 -14.52 23.50
N LYS A 311 -25.34 -13.58 22.59
CA LYS A 311 -25.57 -13.85 21.16
C LYS A 311 -24.33 -14.48 20.51
N THR A 312 -24.50 -15.63 19.87
CA THR A 312 -23.46 -16.26 19.05
C THR A 312 -23.18 -15.40 17.82
N GLY A 313 -22.17 -14.53 17.92
CA GLY A 313 -21.52 -13.96 16.75
C GLY A 313 -20.83 -15.05 15.91
N PRO A 314 -20.42 -14.73 14.67
CA PRO A 314 -19.66 -15.66 13.85
C PRO A 314 -18.38 -16.11 14.57
N ALA A 315 -18.06 -17.40 14.47
CA ALA A 315 -16.86 -17.97 15.10
C ALA A 315 -15.58 -17.32 14.54
N PRO A 316 -14.53 -17.14 15.37
CA PRO A 316 -13.27 -16.56 14.91
C PRO A 316 -12.64 -17.42 13.81
N THR A 317 -12.17 -16.76 12.76
CA THR A 317 -11.57 -17.38 11.58
C THR A 317 -10.05 -17.53 11.75
N GLY A 318 -9.43 -16.64 12.53
CA GLY A 318 -8.01 -16.70 12.87
C GLY A 318 -7.67 -15.84 14.09
N THR A 319 -6.39 -15.80 14.43
CA THR A 319 -5.85 -15.00 15.56
C THR A 319 -4.68 -14.15 15.07
N ALA A 320 -4.82 -12.82 15.18
CA ALA A 320 -3.75 -11.86 14.95
C ALA A 320 -2.74 -11.91 16.09
N LYS A 321 -1.45 -12.01 15.78
CA LYS A 321 -0.35 -12.07 16.78
C LYS A 321 0.43 -10.76 16.78
N ILE A 322 -0.12 -9.78 17.47
CA ILE A 322 0.32 -8.40 17.45
C ILE A 322 1.59 -8.29 18.29
N ARG A 323 2.71 -7.90 17.66
CA ARG A 323 4.01 -7.71 18.31
C ARG A 323 4.55 -6.32 17.97
N TYR A 324 4.65 -5.46 18.97
CA TYR A 324 5.07 -4.08 18.79
C TYR A 324 6.10 -3.69 19.85
N GLN A 325 7.27 -3.21 19.39
CA GLN A 325 8.26 -2.61 20.26
C GLN A 325 8.08 -1.09 20.23
N VAL A 326 7.82 -0.51 21.40
CA VAL A 326 7.68 0.94 21.55
C VAL A 326 9.05 1.58 21.26
N PRO A 327 9.16 2.59 20.38
CA PRO A 327 10.42 3.28 20.11
C PRO A 327 10.98 3.96 21.38
N PRO A 328 12.26 4.40 21.40
CA PRO A 328 12.78 5.18 22.52
C PRO A 328 12.01 6.50 22.68
N LEU A 329 11.32 6.66 23.81
CA LEU A 329 10.51 7.84 24.15
C LEU A 329 11.13 8.60 25.33
N THR A 330 11.17 9.93 25.23
CA THR A 330 11.64 10.83 26.30
C THR A 330 10.59 11.11 27.38
N LYS A 331 9.32 10.79 27.10
CA LYS A 331 8.16 10.85 28.03
C LYS A 331 7.24 9.66 27.73
N PRO A 332 6.47 9.14 28.70
CA PRO A 332 5.42 8.18 28.41
C PRO A 332 4.40 8.74 27.40
N LEU A 333 3.86 7.88 26.54
CA LEU A 333 2.80 8.22 25.60
C LEU A 333 1.71 7.15 25.62
N GLY A 334 0.46 7.57 25.41
CA GLY A 334 -0.67 6.65 25.27
C GLY A 334 -0.56 5.79 24.01
N LEU A 335 -0.41 4.48 24.18
CA LEU A 335 -0.52 3.48 23.12
C LEU A 335 -1.98 3.02 23.02
N LYS A 336 -2.56 3.11 21.82
CA LYS A 336 -3.89 2.58 21.50
C LYS A 336 -3.76 1.54 20.39
N ILE A 337 -4.29 0.34 20.62
CA ILE A 337 -4.36 -0.73 19.62
C ILE A 337 -5.84 -1.00 19.33
N GLU A 338 -6.19 -0.99 18.06
CA GLU A 338 -7.55 -1.23 17.56
C GLU A 338 -7.54 -2.38 16.55
N MET A 339 -8.64 -3.11 16.46
CA MET A 339 -8.88 -4.11 15.43
C MET A 339 -10.24 -3.84 14.77
N VAL A 340 -10.26 -3.78 13.45
CA VAL A 340 -11.49 -3.70 12.65
C VAL A 340 -11.66 -5.03 11.92
N ASP A 341 -12.76 -5.73 12.13
CA ASP A 341 -13.09 -6.96 11.42
C ASP A 341 -14.58 -7.02 11.01
N ALA A 342 -15.04 -8.17 10.51
CA ALA A 342 -16.43 -8.38 10.09
C ALA A 342 -17.48 -8.24 11.22
N THR A 343 -17.07 -8.09 12.48
CA THR A 343 -17.95 -7.81 13.64
C THR A 343 -17.95 -6.34 14.06
N GLY A 344 -17.00 -5.53 13.56
CA GLY A 344 -16.87 -4.10 13.83
C GLY A 344 -15.48 -3.70 14.35
N THR A 345 -15.39 -2.49 14.90
CA THR A 345 -14.17 -1.97 15.54
C THR A 345 -14.12 -2.35 17.02
N ARG A 346 -13.02 -2.93 17.46
CA ARG A 346 -12.73 -3.32 18.86
C ARG A 346 -11.44 -2.67 19.32
N HIS A 347 -11.47 -1.97 20.45
CA HIS A 347 -10.25 -1.48 21.10
C HIS A 347 -9.61 -2.64 21.87
N LEU A 348 -8.38 -3.00 21.51
CA LEU A 348 -7.63 -4.13 22.05
C LEU A 348 -6.72 -3.75 23.21
N LEU A 349 -6.15 -2.54 23.18
CA LEU A 349 -5.31 -1.98 24.23
C LEU A 349 -5.43 -0.45 24.25
N GLY A 350 -5.37 0.15 25.42
CA GLY A 350 -5.33 1.60 25.61
C GLY A 350 -4.69 1.95 26.94
N ARG A 351 -3.40 2.30 26.94
CA ARG A 351 -2.65 2.72 28.15
C ARG A 351 -1.38 3.47 27.79
N ASP A 352 -0.84 4.24 28.72
CA ASP A 352 0.51 4.77 28.60
C ASP A 352 1.58 3.65 28.61
N VAL A 353 2.60 3.85 27.78
CA VAL A 353 3.77 2.97 27.64
C VAL A 353 5.07 3.77 27.76
N LYS A 354 6.14 3.10 28.15
CA LYS A 354 7.49 3.67 28.20
C LYS A 354 8.28 3.32 26.93
N GLY A 355 9.30 4.13 26.64
CA GLY A 355 10.19 3.85 25.51
C GLY A 355 10.92 2.51 25.67
N GLY A 356 11.00 1.73 24.59
CA GLY A 356 11.62 0.40 24.58
C GLY A 356 10.73 -0.73 25.15
N GLU A 357 9.52 -0.43 25.62
CA GLU A 357 8.59 -1.44 26.13
C GLU A 357 8.10 -2.36 25.00
N PHE A 358 8.05 -3.69 25.24
CA PHE A 358 7.61 -4.67 24.25
C PHE A 358 6.17 -5.13 24.54
N ILE A 359 5.31 -5.03 23.53
CA ILE A 359 3.89 -5.35 23.61
C ILE A 359 3.62 -6.57 22.74
N SER A 360 3.05 -7.62 23.34
CA SER A 360 2.58 -8.81 22.64
C SER A 360 1.11 -9.05 23.00
N LEU A 361 0.24 -9.21 22.00
CA LEU A 361 -1.19 -9.48 22.19
C LEU A 361 -1.72 -10.41 21.09
N ASP A 362 -2.41 -11.47 21.48
CA ASP A 362 -3.12 -12.36 20.57
C ASP A 362 -4.60 -11.97 20.53
N ALA A 363 -5.13 -11.63 19.34
CA ALA A 363 -6.48 -11.12 19.15
C ALA A 363 -7.25 -11.93 18.09
N PRO A 364 -8.34 -12.64 18.45
CA PRO A 364 -9.13 -13.43 17.49
C PRO A 364 -9.99 -12.51 16.60
N PHE A 365 -10.02 -12.79 15.29
CA PHE A 365 -10.74 -12.00 14.27
C PHE A 365 -11.65 -12.87 13.39
N VAL A 366 -12.60 -12.22 12.70
CA VAL A 366 -13.56 -12.87 11.78
C VAL A 366 -13.35 -12.42 10.33
N ARG A 367 -13.09 -13.38 9.44
CA ARG A 367 -12.86 -13.26 7.97
C ARG A 367 -11.63 -12.46 7.56
N GLU A 368 -11.58 -11.17 7.83
CA GLU A 368 -10.37 -10.34 7.71
C GLU A 368 -10.33 -9.40 8.91
N GLY A 369 -9.15 -9.24 9.53
CA GLY A 369 -8.94 -8.35 10.66
C GLY A 369 -7.83 -7.35 10.38
N VAL A 370 -8.11 -6.05 10.45
CA VAL A 370 -7.13 -4.98 10.32
C VAL A 370 -6.78 -4.44 11.70
N VAL A 371 -5.56 -4.69 12.16
CA VAL A 371 -5.03 -4.13 13.41
C VAL A 371 -4.36 -2.80 13.11
N THR A 372 -4.68 -1.76 13.88
CA THR A 372 -4.07 -0.43 13.79
C THR A 372 -3.50 -0.02 15.14
N ILE A 373 -2.28 0.53 15.14
CA ILE A 373 -1.55 0.98 16.33
C ILE A 373 -1.33 2.49 16.24
N TYR A 374 -1.75 3.18 17.31
CA TYR A 374 -1.54 4.61 17.52
C TYR A 374 -0.66 4.83 18.76
N LEU A 375 0.23 5.82 18.73
CA LEU A 375 1.11 6.19 19.85
C LEU A 375 1.09 7.71 20.04
N GLY A 376 0.72 8.18 21.24
CA GLY A 376 0.48 9.60 21.50
C GLY A 376 -0.74 10.19 20.78
N GLY A 377 -1.58 9.33 20.17
CA GLY A 377 -2.69 9.71 19.29
C GLY A 377 -2.36 9.63 17.79
N GLU A 378 -1.08 9.66 17.42
CA GLU A 378 -0.63 9.56 16.03
C GLU A 378 -0.68 8.12 15.52
N PHE A 379 -0.99 7.93 14.24
CA PHE A 379 -0.91 6.63 13.56
C PHE A 379 0.55 6.21 13.42
N VAL A 380 0.87 4.96 13.79
CA VAL A 380 2.23 4.42 13.65
C VAL A 380 2.29 3.25 12.68
N TRP A 381 1.33 2.31 12.76
CA TRP A 381 1.42 1.04 12.04
C TRP A 381 0.05 0.40 11.86
N GLN A 382 -0.11 -0.38 10.79
CA GLN A 382 -1.30 -1.17 10.50
C GLN A 382 -0.92 -2.47 9.80
N GLU A 383 -1.56 -3.58 10.18
CA GLU A 383 -1.40 -4.89 9.55
C GLU A 383 -2.77 -5.54 9.31
N ARG A 384 -2.91 -6.27 8.19
CA ARG A 384 -4.12 -7.00 7.84
C ARG A 384 -3.88 -8.51 7.93
N TYR A 385 -4.70 -9.16 8.73
CA TYR A 385 -4.80 -10.60 8.87
C TYR A 385 -6.00 -11.12 8.05
N LYS A 386 -5.88 -12.36 7.56
CA LYS A 386 -6.83 -13.10 6.72
C LYS A 386 -6.92 -14.54 7.23
#